data_AF-A0A9P6WWX6-F1
#
_entry.id   AF-A0A9P6WWX6-F1
#
_cell.length_a   1.000
_cell.length_b   1.000
_cell.length_c   1.000
_cell.angle_alpha   90.00
_cell.angle_beta   90.00
_cell.angle_gamma   90.00
#
_symmetry.space_group_name_H-M   'P 1'
#
loop_
_entity.id
_entity.type
_entity.pdbx_description
1 polymer ?
#
loop_
_entity_poly.entity_id
_entity_poly.type
_entity_poly.pdbx_seq_one_letter_code
_entity_poly.pdbx_strand_id
1 'polypeptide(L)'
;MSVIDYLLFWEFLTDLNNVILRTYIYECQLRSVTVLQHLRPSDLARIPFASCGISTSGCLLFQVVAPKETRKKRRIIKPFTVHPHASDNELCPVQCFKALRDHPAMRSRREDSPLFVKSNNIHQPLSPSTISSWLHRGFISLCTSESGVSLRSLASSRALDLGVSRDDIVTLGNWASSDTFTQHYQRNHMANVDVDFTSVVLSGVEGDDFFDAQDSFSGSAQ
;
A
#
# COMPACT_ATOMS: atom_id res chain seq x y z
N MET A 1 -20.77 1.50 -0.62
CA MET A 1 -20.05 0.30 -0.15
C MET A 1 -20.02 0.38 1.37
N SER A 2 -21.03 -0.23 1.99
CA SER A 2 -21.40 -0.06 3.39
C SER A 2 -20.50 -0.85 4.32
N VAL A 3 -20.32 -0.31 5.54
CA VAL A 3 -19.65 -0.87 6.73
C VAL A 3 -20.13 -2.28 7.15
N ILE A 4 -21.08 -2.87 6.42
CA ILE A 4 -21.77 -4.11 6.74
C ILE A 4 -20.99 -5.37 6.30
N ASP A 5 -20.01 -5.28 5.41
CA ASP A 5 -19.20 -6.45 5.01
C ASP A 5 -18.00 -6.75 5.93
N TYR A 6 -17.68 -5.86 6.88
CA TYR A 6 -16.62 -6.11 7.88
C TYR A 6 -17.09 -7.02 9.04
N LEU A 7 -18.40 -7.20 9.21
CA LEU A 7 -18.99 -7.94 10.33
C LEU A 7 -19.02 -9.46 10.14
N LEU A 8 -18.79 -9.97 8.93
CA LEU A 8 -18.79 -11.43 8.69
C LEU A 8 -17.45 -12.14 8.96
N PHE A 9 -16.44 -11.43 9.44
CA PHE A 9 -15.16 -12.05 9.84
C PHE A 9 -14.98 -12.16 11.36
N TRP A 10 -15.93 -11.63 12.15
CA TRP A 10 -15.78 -11.50 13.60
C TRP A 10 -16.31 -12.69 14.41
N GLU A 11 -17.03 -13.64 13.81
CA GLU A 11 -17.72 -14.71 14.55
C GLU A 11 -17.08 -16.11 14.51
N PHE A 12 -15.78 -16.25 14.25
CA PHE A 12 -15.14 -17.59 14.20
C PHE A 12 -13.86 -17.80 15.02
N LEU A 13 -13.56 -17.03 16.07
CA LEU A 13 -12.32 -17.28 16.83
C LEU A 13 -12.45 -17.10 18.34
N THR A 14 -13.48 -17.69 18.92
CA THR A 14 -13.40 -18.12 20.32
C THR A 14 -12.96 -19.58 20.40
N ASP A 15 -11.89 -19.77 21.17
CA ASP A 15 -11.40 -21.01 21.76
C ASP A 15 -10.41 -21.90 20.96
N LEU A 16 -9.11 -21.71 21.24
CA LEU A 16 -8.22 -22.72 21.85
C LEU A 16 -6.76 -22.23 21.79
N ASN A 17 -6.27 -21.77 22.95
CA ASN A 17 -4.90 -21.74 23.51
C ASN A 17 -3.62 -21.48 22.69
N ASN A 18 -3.65 -21.20 21.39
CA ASN A 18 -2.48 -20.66 20.64
C ASN A 18 -2.83 -20.06 19.26
N VAL A 19 -4.07 -20.18 18.78
CA VAL A 19 -4.50 -19.62 17.49
C VAL A 19 -4.92 -18.16 17.62
N ILE A 20 -5.55 -17.78 18.75
CA ILE A 20 -6.01 -16.40 19.01
C ILE A 20 -4.85 -15.41 18.96
N LEU A 21 -3.70 -15.74 19.55
CA LEU A 21 -2.52 -14.87 19.49
C LEU A 21 -1.97 -14.70 18.09
N ARG A 22 -1.99 -15.77 17.29
CA ARG A 22 -1.47 -15.74 15.92
C ARG A 22 -2.34 -14.91 15.02
N THR A 23 -3.65 -15.08 15.11
CA THR A 23 -4.61 -14.32 14.32
C THR A 23 -4.73 -12.89 14.84
N TYR A 24 -4.73 -12.67 16.16
CA TYR A 24 -4.79 -11.32 16.74
C TYR A 24 -3.55 -10.50 16.40
N ILE A 25 -2.33 -11.06 16.52
CA ILE A 25 -1.10 -10.38 16.08
C ILE A 25 -1.13 -10.14 14.58
N TYR A 26 -1.60 -11.09 13.78
CA TYR A 26 -1.71 -10.94 12.32
C TYR A 26 -2.71 -9.86 11.91
N GLU A 27 -3.92 -9.88 12.49
CA GLU A 27 -4.98 -8.89 12.26
C GLU A 27 -4.56 -7.51 12.75
N CYS A 28 -3.98 -7.42 13.94
CA CYS A 28 -3.39 -6.18 14.45
C CYS A 28 -2.31 -5.67 13.48
N GLN A 29 -1.34 -6.50 13.12
CA GLN A 29 -0.28 -6.11 12.17
C GLN A 29 -0.86 -5.67 10.83
N LEU A 30 -1.80 -6.41 10.23
CA LEU A 30 -2.41 -6.09 8.95
C LEU A 30 -3.22 -4.77 9.01
N ARG A 31 -4.00 -4.56 10.07
CA ARG A 31 -4.82 -3.36 10.29
C ARG A 31 -3.99 -2.14 10.67
N SER A 32 -2.81 -2.32 11.28
CA SER A 32 -1.87 -1.22 11.49
C SER A 32 -1.24 -0.70 10.19
N VAL A 33 -1.15 -1.56 9.16
CA VAL A 33 -0.47 -1.26 7.91
C VAL A 33 -1.34 -0.46 6.93
N THR A 34 -2.67 -0.52 7.03
CA THR A 34 -3.56 0.30 6.17
C THR A 34 -3.33 1.79 6.36
N VAL A 35 -2.95 2.24 7.56
CA VAL A 35 -2.60 3.65 7.84
C VAL A 35 -1.16 3.98 7.42
N LEU A 36 -0.35 2.96 7.17
CA LEU A 36 0.98 3.06 6.56
C LEU A 36 0.92 2.95 5.04
N GLN A 37 -0.19 3.38 4.44
CA GLN A 37 -0.48 3.34 3.01
C GLN A 37 0.62 3.92 2.10
N HIS A 38 1.54 4.72 2.63
CA HIS A 38 2.66 5.28 1.90
C HIS A 38 3.95 4.44 2.00
N LEU A 39 4.05 3.49 2.93
CA LEU A 39 5.23 2.66 3.12
C LEU A 39 5.22 1.46 2.19
N ARG A 40 6.40 1.13 1.65
CA ARG A 40 6.59 -0.09 0.86
C ARG A 40 6.69 -1.29 1.81
N PRO A 41 6.38 -2.51 1.36
CA PRO A 41 6.60 -3.72 2.17
C PRO A 41 8.04 -3.84 2.71
N SER A 42 9.04 -3.37 1.95
CA SER A 42 10.43 -3.31 2.39
C SER A 42 10.69 -2.30 3.51
N ASP A 43 9.94 -1.20 3.53
CA ASP A 43 10.06 -0.16 4.56
C ASP A 43 9.39 -0.65 5.84
N LEU A 44 8.26 -1.33 5.74
CA LEU A 44 7.57 -1.98 6.87
C LEU A 44 8.48 -3.01 7.56
N ALA A 45 9.15 -3.86 6.80
CA ALA A 45 10.09 -4.85 7.33
C ALA A 45 11.28 -4.23 8.09
N ARG A 46 11.53 -2.92 7.90
CA ARG A 46 12.67 -2.18 8.49
C ARG A 46 12.28 -1.27 9.65
N ILE A 47 11.06 -1.39 10.17
CA ILE A 47 10.65 -0.66 11.38
C ILE A 47 11.16 -1.43 12.60
N PRO A 48 12.11 -0.90 13.40
CA PRO A 48 12.50 -1.52 14.65
C PRO A 48 11.39 -1.34 15.69
N PHE A 49 11.09 -2.37 16.46
CA PHE A 49 10.06 -2.26 17.49
C PHE A 49 10.42 -1.31 18.62
N ALA A 50 11.69 -1.28 19.03
CA ALA A 50 12.18 -0.31 20.02
C ALA A 50 12.04 1.15 19.56
N SER A 51 11.88 1.40 18.25
CA SER A 51 11.60 2.77 17.76
C SER A 51 10.15 3.18 17.93
N CYS A 52 9.25 2.25 18.23
CA CYS A 52 7.81 2.48 18.30
C CYS A 52 7.41 2.92 19.72
N GLY A 53 6.58 3.95 19.82
CA GLY A 53 6.11 4.47 21.10
C GLY A 53 4.78 5.21 20.98
N ILE A 54 4.13 5.45 22.11
CA ILE A 54 2.93 6.27 22.18
C ILE A 54 3.31 7.64 22.74
N SER A 55 3.00 8.70 22.00
CA SER A 55 3.23 10.08 22.44
C SER A 55 2.24 10.48 23.54
N THR A 56 2.52 11.60 24.21
CA THR A 56 1.61 12.18 25.22
C THR A 56 0.22 12.50 24.65
N SER A 57 0.15 12.89 23.38
CA SER A 57 -1.11 13.11 22.64
C SER A 57 -1.84 11.82 22.23
N GLY A 58 -1.30 10.65 22.57
CA GLY A 58 -1.89 9.36 22.21
C GLY A 58 -1.60 8.91 20.77
N CYS A 59 -0.71 9.58 20.04
CA CYS A 59 -0.33 9.16 18.68
C CYS A 59 0.75 8.06 18.73
N LEU A 60 0.74 7.15 17.76
CA LEU A 60 1.81 6.19 17.56
C LEU A 60 2.96 6.86 16.80
N LEU A 61 4.14 6.85 17.40
CA LEU A 61 5.39 7.30 16.82
C LEU A 61 6.25 6.08 16.48
N PHE A 62 6.90 6.07 15.32
CA PHE A 62 7.90 5.07 14.99
C PHE A 62 8.90 5.60 13.98
N GLN A 63 10.01 4.86 13.78
CA GLN A 63 11.02 5.19 12.80
C GLN A 63 11.22 4.05 11.82
N VAL A 64 11.39 4.38 10.54
CA VAL A 64 11.85 3.43 9.53
C VAL A 64 13.35 3.60 9.34
N VAL A 65 14.11 2.53 9.56
CA VAL A 65 15.57 2.54 9.39
C VAL A 65 15.92 2.21 7.95
N ALA A 66 16.68 3.09 7.30
CA ALA A 66 17.10 2.94 5.91
C ALA A 66 15.92 2.59 4.98
N PRO A 67 14.88 3.43 4.84
CA PRO A 67 13.85 3.20 3.83
C PRO A 67 14.45 3.16 2.42
N LYS A 68 13.65 2.77 1.42
CA LYS A 68 14.10 2.83 0.01
C LYS A 68 14.35 4.27 -0.46
N GLU A 69 13.76 5.26 0.21
CA GLU A 69 14.12 6.67 0.06
C GLU A 69 15.58 6.90 0.46
N THR A 70 16.32 7.63 -0.38
CA THR A 70 17.67 8.10 -0.05
C THR A 70 17.71 9.62 -0.12
N ARG A 71 18.55 10.24 0.71
CA ARG A 71 18.79 11.69 0.64
C ARG A 71 20.27 11.92 0.37
N LYS A 72 20.58 12.62 -0.72
CA LYS A 72 21.96 12.83 -1.19
C LYS A 72 22.72 11.50 -1.30
N LYS A 73 22.07 10.45 -1.83
CA LYS A 73 22.58 9.07 -1.96
C LYS A 73 22.92 8.36 -0.63
N ARG A 74 22.49 8.88 0.52
CA ARG A 74 22.69 8.26 1.84
C ARG A 74 21.42 7.61 2.35
N ARG A 75 21.58 6.52 3.10
CA ARG A 75 20.49 5.92 3.90
C ARG A 75 20.12 6.86 5.03
N ILE A 76 18.84 6.95 5.34
CA ILE A 76 18.29 7.84 6.36
C ILE A 76 17.50 7.05 7.41
N ILE A 77 17.17 7.69 8.52
CA ILE A 77 16.11 7.24 9.43
C ILE A 77 14.96 8.22 9.25
N LYS A 78 13.76 7.70 8.96
CA LYS A 78 12.59 8.54 8.70
C LYS A 78 11.55 8.33 9.81
N PRO A 79 11.21 9.37 10.59
CA PRO A 79 10.17 9.28 11.61
C PRO A 79 8.78 9.35 10.98
N PHE A 80 7.82 8.70 11.63
CA PHE A 80 6.41 8.69 11.25
C PHE A 80 5.54 8.87 12.48
N THR A 81 4.40 9.53 12.28
CA THR A 81 3.35 9.71 13.28
C THR A 81 2.05 9.17 12.72
N VAL A 82 1.37 8.36 13.51
CA VAL A 82 0.06 7.79 13.20
C VAL A 82 -0.92 8.24 14.27
N HIS A 83 -1.95 8.95 13.86
CA HIS A 83 -2.98 9.45 14.75
C HIS A 83 -3.98 8.34 15.12
N PRO A 84 -4.52 8.34 16.34
CA PRO A 84 -5.58 7.43 16.71
C PRO A 84 -6.85 7.71 15.89
N HIS A 85 -7.61 6.66 15.58
CA HIS A 85 -8.91 6.80 14.98
C HIS A 85 -9.92 7.08 16.10
N ALA A 86 -10.63 8.21 16.02
CA ALA A 86 -11.56 8.63 17.06
C ALA A 86 -12.84 7.77 17.11
N SER A 87 -13.28 7.29 15.93
CA SER A 87 -14.60 6.68 15.76
C SER A 87 -14.60 5.16 15.80
N ASP A 88 -13.45 4.53 15.52
CA ASP A 88 -13.35 3.08 15.35
C ASP A 88 -12.08 2.57 16.04
N ASN A 89 -12.26 2.07 17.25
CA ASN A 89 -11.18 1.58 18.10
C ASN A 89 -10.62 0.23 17.60
N GLU A 90 -11.43 -0.57 16.90
CA GLU A 90 -11.07 -1.89 16.39
C GLU A 90 -10.24 -1.80 15.10
N LEU A 91 -10.46 -0.74 14.32
CA LEU A 91 -9.64 -0.40 13.16
C LEU A 91 -8.52 0.59 13.50
N CYS A 92 -8.34 0.96 14.77
CA CYS A 92 -7.35 1.96 15.14
C CYS A 92 -5.93 1.35 15.19
N PRO A 93 -4.98 1.82 14.35
CA PRO A 93 -3.59 1.32 14.34
C PRO A 93 -2.86 1.57 15.67
N VAL A 94 -3.19 2.67 16.36
CA VAL A 94 -2.61 3.02 17.66
C VAL A 94 -3.03 2.02 18.72
N GLN A 95 -4.30 1.61 18.72
CA GLN A 95 -4.85 0.69 19.71
C GLN A 95 -4.36 -0.73 19.47
N CYS A 96 -4.34 -1.14 18.21
CA CYS A 96 -3.67 -2.34 17.77
C CYS A 96 -2.20 -2.39 18.26
N PHE A 97 -1.43 -1.30 18.09
CA PHE A 97 -0.05 -1.27 18.56
C PHE A 97 0.05 -1.39 20.07
N LYS A 98 -0.81 -0.69 20.83
CA LYS A 98 -0.86 -0.82 22.31
C LYS A 98 -1.11 -2.27 22.71
N ALA A 99 -2.11 -2.91 22.11
CA ALA A 99 -2.42 -4.31 22.38
C ALA A 99 -1.25 -5.25 22.04
N LEU A 100 -0.59 -5.04 20.89
CA LEU A 100 0.61 -5.77 20.51
C LEU A 100 1.75 -5.57 21.52
N ARG A 101 2.03 -4.33 21.91
CA ARG A 101 3.11 -3.97 22.84
C ARG A 101 2.88 -4.56 24.24
N ASP A 102 1.66 -4.45 24.75
CA ASP A 102 1.32 -4.84 26.12
C ASP A 102 1.13 -6.36 26.25
N HIS A 103 1.09 -7.07 25.12
CA HIS A 103 0.93 -8.52 25.07
C HIS A 103 2.09 -9.25 25.79
N PRO A 104 1.82 -10.19 26.72
CA PRO A 104 2.87 -10.89 27.49
C PRO A 104 3.91 -11.60 26.63
N ALA A 105 3.52 -12.22 25.51
CA ALA A 105 4.46 -12.88 24.61
C ALA A 105 5.43 -11.90 23.93
N MET A 106 5.09 -10.62 23.85
CA MET A 106 5.96 -9.60 23.25
C MET A 106 7.00 -9.06 24.23
N ARG A 107 6.89 -9.38 25.52
CA ARG A 107 7.88 -9.01 26.55
C ARG A 107 9.22 -9.73 26.41
N SER A 108 9.23 -10.93 25.82
CA SER A 108 10.46 -11.70 25.58
C SER A 108 11.21 -11.27 24.32
N ARG A 109 10.73 -10.22 23.65
CA ARG A 109 11.27 -9.79 22.36
C ARG A 109 12.56 -9.01 22.53
N ARG A 110 13.52 -9.24 21.64
CA ARG A 110 14.80 -8.52 21.63
C ARG A 110 14.57 -7.06 21.25
N GLU A 111 15.39 -6.17 21.80
CA GLU A 111 15.32 -4.72 21.52
C GLU A 111 15.55 -4.40 20.04
N ASP A 112 16.39 -5.17 19.36
CA ASP A 112 16.71 -5.03 17.93
C ASP A 112 15.68 -5.68 16.99
N SER A 113 14.63 -6.30 17.54
CA SER A 113 13.61 -6.99 16.77
C SER A 113 12.76 -6.02 15.93
N PRO A 114 12.45 -6.34 14.66
CA PRO A 114 11.56 -5.49 13.86
C PRO A 114 10.11 -5.60 14.33
N LEU A 115 9.32 -4.57 14.09
CA LEU A 115 7.90 -4.51 14.48
C LEU A 115 7.12 -5.73 13.95
N PHE A 116 7.37 -6.12 12.70
CA PHE A 116 6.70 -7.19 11.99
C PHE A 116 7.49 -8.51 12.07
N VAL A 117 6.93 -9.48 12.78
CA VAL A 117 7.52 -10.79 13.06
C VAL A 117 6.53 -11.90 12.75
N LYS A 118 7.02 -13.12 12.55
CA LYS A 118 6.13 -14.28 12.34
C LYS A 118 5.32 -14.57 13.60
N SER A 119 4.04 -14.83 13.43
CA SER A 119 3.15 -15.16 14.53
C SER A 119 3.50 -16.50 15.22
N ASN A 120 4.09 -17.43 14.47
CA ASN A 120 4.55 -18.72 14.99
C ASN A 120 5.95 -18.66 15.63
N ASN A 121 6.70 -17.60 15.39
CA ASN A 121 8.03 -17.39 15.94
C ASN A 121 8.34 -15.88 15.95
N ILE A 122 8.07 -15.24 17.09
CA ILE A 122 8.22 -13.79 17.29
C ILE A 122 9.67 -13.29 17.22
N HIS A 123 10.65 -14.19 17.20
CA HIS A 123 12.06 -13.84 17.00
C HIS A 123 12.45 -13.82 15.53
N GLN A 124 11.59 -14.32 14.63
CA GLN A 124 11.83 -14.29 13.20
C GLN A 124 11.11 -13.10 12.55
N PRO A 125 11.86 -12.22 11.87
CA PRO A 125 11.27 -11.09 11.16
C PRO A 125 10.48 -11.57 9.93
N LEU A 126 9.47 -10.80 9.53
CA LEU A 126 8.81 -11.01 8.25
C LEU A 126 9.67 -10.49 7.10
N SER A 127 9.69 -11.23 6.00
CA SER A 127 10.31 -10.73 4.77
C SER A 127 9.39 -9.70 4.10
N PRO A 128 9.95 -8.79 3.29
CA PRO A 128 9.16 -7.88 2.47
C PRO A 128 8.17 -8.60 1.54
N SER A 129 8.54 -9.78 1.02
CA SER A 129 7.66 -10.58 0.16
C SER A 129 6.47 -11.18 0.92
N THR A 130 6.67 -11.61 2.16
CA THR A 130 5.58 -12.07 3.03
C THR A 130 4.63 -10.92 3.35
N ILE A 131 5.16 -9.76 3.77
CA ILE A 131 4.34 -8.56 4.02
C ILE A 131 3.55 -8.18 2.78
N SER A 132 4.18 -8.17 1.60
CA SER A 132 3.50 -7.86 0.34
C SER A 132 2.38 -8.85 0.03
N SER A 133 2.60 -10.14 0.27
CA SER A 133 1.60 -11.18 0.04
C SER A 133 0.40 -11.02 0.98
N TRP A 134 0.65 -10.67 2.25
CA TRP A 134 -0.40 -10.42 3.24
C TRP A 134 -1.23 -9.20 2.87
N LEU A 135 -0.59 -8.10 2.46
CA LEU A 135 -1.32 -6.90 2.01
C LEU A 135 -2.17 -7.18 0.77
N HIS A 136 -1.66 -7.99 -0.15
CA HIS A 136 -2.40 -8.34 -1.35
C HIS A 136 -3.65 -9.18 -1.02
N ARG A 137 -3.48 -10.25 -0.23
CA ARG A 137 -4.57 -11.20 0.11
C ARG A 137 -5.56 -10.68 1.14
N GLY A 138 -5.08 -9.88 2.10
CA GLY A 138 -5.88 -9.42 3.23
C GLY A 138 -6.52 -8.06 3.02
N PHE A 139 -6.11 -7.30 2.00
CA PHE A 139 -6.65 -5.96 1.78
C PHE A 139 -6.91 -5.67 0.29
N ILE A 140 -5.89 -5.77 -0.58
CA ILE A 140 -6.02 -5.35 -1.98
C ILE A 140 -7.10 -6.16 -2.70
N SER A 141 -7.13 -7.48 -2.53
CA SER A 141 -8.13 -8.36 -3.14
C SER A 141 -9.56 -8.13 -2.64
N LEU A 142 -9.73 -7.47 -1.49
CA LEU A 142 -11.04 -7.06 -0.99
C LEU A 142 -11.49 -5.72 -1.60
N CYS A 143 -10.54 -4.88 -2.00
CA CYS A 143 -10.81 -3.58 -2.59
C CYS A 143 -10.99 -3.61 -4.12
N THR A 144 -10.37 -4.58 -4.80
CA THR A 144 -10.42 -4.70 -6.26
C THR A 144 -10.06 -6.10 -6.73
N SER A 145 -10.64 -6.50 -7.86
CA SER A 145 -10.26 -7.72 -8.61
C SER A 145 -9.16 -7.47 -9.65
N GLU A 146 -8.77 -6.22 -9.88
CA GLU A 146 -7.74 -5.85 -10.86
C GLU A 146 -6.35 -6.32 -10.42
N SER A 147 -5.59 -6.87 -11.37
CA SER A 147 -4.21 -7.27 -11.13
C SER A 147 -3.26 -6.07 -11.16
N GLY A 148 -2.09 -6.18 -10.51
CA GLY A 148 -1.07 -5.12 -10.52
C GLY A 148 -1.40 -3.90 -9.65
N VAL A 149 -2.53 -3.90 -8.95
CA VAL A 149 -2.89 -2.80 -8.04
C VAL A 149 -2.05 -2.84 -6.78
N SER A 150 -1.55 -1.68 -6.36
CA SER A 150 -0.79 -1.51 -5.13
C SER A 150 -1.64 -0.86 -4.04
N LEU A 151 -1.34 -1.14 -2.78
CA LEU A 151 -1.98 -0.43 -1.66
C LEU A 151 -1.79 1.08 -1.77
N ARG A 152 -0.61 1.52 -2.20
CA ARG A 152 -0.27 2.93 -2.42
C ARG A 152 -1.19 3.59 -3.43
N SER A 153 -1.51 2.91 -4.54
CA SER A 153 -2.40 3.47 -5.57
C SER A 153 -3.86 3.56 -5.09
N LEU A 154 -4.37 2.52 -4.41
CA LEU A 154 -5.72 2.54 -3.82
C LEU A 154 -5.89 3.67 -2.80
N ALA A 155 -4.96 3.76 -1.86
CA ALA A 155 -5.00 4.73 -0.78
C ALA A 155 -4.90 6.18 -1.27
N SER A 156 -3.94 6.45 -2.16
CA SER A 156 -3.74 7.81 -2.68
C SER A 156 -4.87 8.27 -3.59
N SER A 157 -5.43 7.37 -4.40
CA SER A 157 -6.63 7.68 -5.20
C SER A 157 -7.81 8.00 -4.28
N ARG A 158 -8.00 7.21 -3.21
CA ARG A 158 -9.06 7.48 -2.22
C ARG A 158 -8.83 8.79 -1.48
N ALA A 159 -7.59 9.13 -1.12
CA ALA A 159 -7.26 10.40 -0.47
C ALA A 159 -7.59 11.59 -1.38
N LEU A 160 -7.29 11.46 -2.68
CA LEU A 160 -7.62 12.48 -3.67
C LEU A 160 -9.15 12.67 -3.78
N ASP A 161 -9.91 11.58 -3.79
CA ASP A 161 -11.39 11.64 -3.83
C ASP A 161 -12.00 12.28 -2.58
N LEU A 162 -11.29 12.20 -1.44
CA LEU A 162 -11.67 12.86 -0.19
C LEU A 162 -11.17 14.31 -0.10
N GLY A 163 -10.59 14.85 -1.18
CA GLY A 163 -10.18 16.25 -1.28
C GLY A 163 -8.80 16.56 -0.72
N VAL A 164 -7.97 15.55 -0.42
CA VAL A 164 -6.56 15.79 -0.06
C VAL A 164 -5.83 16.35 -1.28
N SER A 165 -5.05 17.41 -1.10
CA SER A 165 -4.36 18.06 -2.21
C SER A 165 -3.38 17.11 -2.91
N ARG A 166 -3.27 17.23 -4.23
CA ARG A 166 -2.35 16.38 -5.01
C ARG A 166 -0.91 16.54 -4.53
N ASP A 167 -0.50 17.76 -4.21
CA ASP A 167 0.86 18.07 -3.75
C ASP A 167 1.16 17.38 -2.41
N ASP A 168 0.20 17.32 -1.50
CA ASP A 168 0.34 16.59 -0.24
C ASP A 168 0.45 15.09 -0.49
N ILE A 169 -0.38 14.52 -1.36
CA ILE A 169 -0.32 13.09 -1.70
C ILE A 169 1.03 12.76 -2.35
N VAL A 170 1.53 13.61 -3.25
CA VAL A 170 2.84 13.42 -3.90
C VAL A 170 3.99 13.47 -2.90
N THR A 171 3.95 14.45 -2.01
CA THR A 171 4.94 14.63 -0.95
C THR A 171 4.92 13.46 0.05
N LEU A 172 3.74 13.08 0.56
CA LEU A 172 3.56 11.98 1.51
C LEU A 172 3.88 10.62 0.88
N GLY A 173 3.50 10.43 -0.38
CA GLY A 173 3.84 9.27 -1.19
C GLY A 173 5.32 9.16 -1.47
N ASN A 174 6.08 10.25 -1.41
CA ASN A 174 7.48 10.30 -1.84
C ASN A 174 7.62 9.83 -3.30
N TRP A 175 6.79 10.38 -4.19
CA TRP A 175 6.97 10.22 -5.64
C TRP A 175 7.87 11.32 -6.20
N ALA A 176 8.52 11.03 -7.33
CA ALA A 176 9.47 11.96 -7.94
C ALA A 176 8.77 13.21 -8.52
N SER A 177 7.53 13.08 -8.98
CA SER A 177 6.74 14.16 -9.56
C SER A 177 5.25 13.87 -9.44
N SER A 178 4.43 14.90 -9.64
CA SER A 178 2.98 14.76 -9.83
C SER A 178 2.64 13.87 -11.03
N ASP A 179 3.40 13.95 -12.13
CA ASP A 179 3.16 13.10 -13.30
C ASP A 179 3.38 11.62 -12.98
N THR A 180 4.41 11.31 -12.19
CA THR A 180 4.66 9.94 -11.73
C THR A 180 3.45 9.40 -10.97
N PHE A 181 2.81 10.23 -10.14
CA PHE A 181 1.58 9.86 -9.44
C PHE A 181 0.43 9.62 -10.41
N THR A 182 0.12 10.61 -11.25
CA THR A 182 -1.01 10.57 -12.18
C THR A 182 -0.94 9.36 -13.11
N GLN A 183 0.23 9.09 -13.69
CA GLN A 183 0.40 8.04 -14.70
C GLN A 183 0.46 6.63 -14.12
N HIS A 184 1.00 6.44 -12.91
CA HIS A 184 1.30 5.10 -12.38
C HIS A 184 0.52 4.71 -11.13
N TYR A 185 -0.13 5.66 -10.45
CA TYR A 185 -0.74 5.43 -9.14
C TYR A 185 -2.16 6.00 -9.01
N GLN A 186 -2.55 7.00 -9.80
CA GLN A 186 -3.89 7.57 -9.74
C GLN A 186 -4.88 6.69 -10.53
N ARG A 187 -5.61 5.83 -9.81
CA ARG A 187 -6.54 4.83 -10.37
C ARG A 187 -7.66 5.47 -11.19
N ASN A 188 -8.23 6.57 -10.70
CA ASN A 188 -9.31 7.29 -11.40
C ASN A 188 -8.83 7.90 -12.72
N HIS A 189 -7.52 8.17 -12.85
CA HIS A 189 -6.94 8.58 -14.11
C HIS A 189 -6.67 7.36 -15.00
N MET A 190 -6.06 6.29 -14.47
CA MET A 190 -5.74 5.08 -15.24
C MET A 190 -6.98 4.39 -15.81
N ALA A 191 -8.10 4.35 -15.06
CA ALA A 191 -9.37 3.82 -15.54
C ALA A 191 -9.99 4.67 -16.68
N ASN A 192 -9.64 5.96 -16.76
CA ASN A 192 -10.04 6.84 -17.86
C ASN A 192 -9.04 6.83 -19.03
N VAL A 193 -7.84 6.28 -18.83
CA VAL A 193 -6.80 6.13 -19.87
C VAL A 193 -6.92 4.76 -20.58
N ASP A 194 -7.73 3.83 -20.06
CA ASP A 194 -8.35 2.74 -20.83
C ASP A 194 -9.41 3.30 -21.82
N VAL A 195 -9.07 4.38 -22.51
CA VAL A 195 -9.69 4.67 -23.79
C VAL A 195 -9.24 3.53 -24.69
N ASP A 196 -10.18 2.71 -25.15
CA ASP A 196 -9.90 1.66 -26.12
C ASP A 196 -9.24 2.32 -27.35
N PHE A 197 -7.91 2.28 -27.35
CA PHE A 197 -7.09 2.90 -28.39
C PHE A 197 -7.44 2.32 -29.75
N THR A 198 -7.88 1.06 -29.77
CA THR A 198 -8.38 0.38 -30.97
C THR A 198 -9.70 1.02 -31.41
N SER A 199 -10.66 1.28 -30.51
CA SER A 199 -11.91 1.99 -30.87
C SER A 199 -11.67 3.42 -31.38
N VAL A 200 -10.76 4.18 -30.77
CA VAL A 200 -10.47 5.56 -31.18
C VAL A 200 -9.77 5.60 -32.53
N VAL A 201 -8.78 4.74 -32.75
CA VAL A 201 -8.07 4.64 -34.04
C VAL A 201 -8.99 4.11 -35.15
N LEU A 202 -9.86 3.14 -34.85
CA LEU A 202 -10.80 2.59 -35.84
C LEU A 202 -11.99 3.52 -36.13
N SER A 203 -12.37 4.40 -35.20
CA SER A 203 -13.42 5.40 -35.42
C SER A 203 -13.00 6.57 -36.33
N GLY A 204 -11.70 6.67 -36.66
CA GLY A 204 -11.13 7.71 -37.52
C GLY A 204 -11.10 7.36 -39.01
N VAL A 205 -11.70 6.26 -39.45
CA VAL A 205 -11.64 5.80 -40.86
C VAL A 205 -13.01 5.86 -41.53
N GLU A 206 -13.62 7.05 -41.57
CA GLU A 206 -14.61 7.38 -42.59
C GLU A 206 -14.10 8.61 -43.36
N GLY A 207 -13.20 8.40 -44.31
CA GLY A 207 -13.00 9.38 -45.38
C GLY A 207 -11.59 9.80 -45.77
N ASP A 208 -10.56 8.97 -45.63
CA ASP A 208 -9.27 9.25 -46.29
C ASP A 208 -9.04 8.29 -47.46
N ASP A 209 -9.23 8.83 -48.67
CA ASP A 209 -8.90 8.19 -49.95
C ASP A 209 -7.43 7.74 -49.95
N PHE A 210 -7.22 6.43 -49.95
CA PHE A 210 -5.90 5.85 -50.14
C PHE A 210 -5.52 6.03 -51.61
N PHE A 211 -4.54 6.90 -51.91
CA PHE A 211 -4.00 7.04 -53.26
C PHE A 211 -2.98 5.93 -53.51
N ASP A 212 -3.31 5.01 -54.43
CA ASP A 212 -2.37 4.02 -54.95
C ASP A 212 -1.24 4.71 -55.71
N ALA A 213 0.00 4.29 -55.45
CA ALA A 213 1.16 4.71 -56.23
C ALA A 213 1.11 4.05 -57.61
N GLN A 214 0.98 4.85 -58.68
CA GLN A 214 1.10 4.34 -60.05
C GLN A 214 2.55 3.91 -60.32
N ASP A 215 2.75 2.61 -60.55
CA ASP A 215 4.00 2.08 -61.10
C ASP A 215 4.14 2.51 -62.56
N SER A 216 5.05 3.44 -62.82
CA SER A 216 5.55 3.75 -64.17
C SER A 216 7.06 3.56 -64.22
N PHE A 217 7.49 2.31 -64.39
CA PHE A 217 8.85 1.99 -64.82
C PHE A 217 8.86 1.73 -66.33
N SER A 218 8.93 2.82 -67.11
CA SER A 218 9.44 2.77 -68.49
C SER A 218 10.82 3.42 -68.51
N GLY A 219 11.85 2.59 -68.35
CA GLY A 219 13.25 2.99 -68.47
C GLY A 219 13.98 2.07 -69.44
N SER A 220 14.08 2.53 -70.67
CA SER A 220 14.75 1.93 -71.82
C SER A 220 16.22 1.60 -71.52
N ALA A 221 16.65 0.38 -71.85
CA ALA A 221 18.07 0.05 -71.96
C ALA A 221 18.61 0.53 -73.31
N GLN A 222 19.69 1.30 -73.28
CA GLN A 222 20.65 1.47 -74.36
C GLN A 222 22.04 1.16 -73.81
#